data_AF-A0A6I2KYN1-F1
#
_entry.id   AF-A0A6I2KYN1-F1
#
_cell.length_a   1.000
_cell.length_b   1.000
_cell.length_c   1.000
_cell.angle_alpha   90.00
_cell.angle_beta   90.00
_cell.angle_gamma   90.00
#
_symmetry.space_group_name_H-M   'P 1'
#
loop_
_entity.id
_entity.type
_entity.pdbx_description
1 polymer ?
#
loop_
_entity_poly.entity_id
_entity_poly.type
_entity_poly.pdbx_seq_one_letter_code
_entity_poly.pdbx_strand_id
1 'polypeptide(L)'
;MKSILPWARKTVTRVVQAWLPFWIRQHVALSLADDAPRSAALLALAAEVEALHCRLLRHSPRRHLELISMLRGALTAGVLDVQEGRRLLELARTRFQAVTQTHNQLLYMAGAVFGALAGVIGVWKVLSAAGTPVPAWAREQADAATIASLCLYGLAGSLTSIFTRLSQLQLGEIDSPTTVFTTGFVQPFIALGFVSVVYIILRYELLGLAFKVPPDGKMAPIWVAAFLCGFSERFAPSILDSSGKLFVNRSAAKPPEGPGN
;
A
#
# COMPACT_ATOMS: atom_id res chain seq x y z
N MET A 1 14.49 -16.01 39.45
CA MET A 1 14.67 -15.02 38.37
C MET A 1 15.84 -14.07 38.69
N LYS A 2 17.08 -14.58 38.76
CA LYS A 2 18.30 -13.78 38.91
C LYS A 2 19.09 -13.85 37.59
N SER A 3 19.71 -12.72 37.22
CA SER A 3 20.84 -12.57 36.27
C SER A 3 20.63 -12.32 34.75
N ILE A 4 19.56 -11.64 34.32
CA ILE A 4 19.55 -10.98 32.99
C ILE A 4 20.22 -9.59 33.03
N LEU A 5 20.33 -8.97 34.23
CA LEU A 5 20.85 -7.61 34.42
C LEU A 5 22.29 -7.33 33.92
N PRO A 6 23.30 -8.20 34.12
CA PRO A 6 24.69 -7.79 33.85
C PRO A 6 25.01 -7.66 32.36
N TRP A 7 24.33 -8.43 31.50
CA TRP A 7 24.51 -8.35 30.05
C TRP A 7 23.84 -7.09 29.48
N ALA A 8 22.58 -6.81 29.87
CA ALA A 8 21.87 -5.61 29.46
C ALA A 8 22.63 -4.33 29.87
N ARG A 9 23.23 -4.31 31.07
CA ARG A 9 24.02 -3.17 31.55
C ARG A 9 25.26 -2.90 30.68
N LYS A 10 25.94 -3.94 30.20
CA LYS A 10 27.11 -3.83 29.31
C LYS A 10 26.76 -3.37 27.89
N THR A 11 25.66 -3.85 27.33
CA THR A 11 25.23 -3.45 25.97
C THR A 11 24.80 -1.98 25.96
N VAL A 12 24.00 -1.57 26.95
CA VAL A 12 23.55 -0.17 27.05
C VAL A 12 24.71 0.79 27.31
N THR A 13 25.68 0.42 28.15
CA THR A 13 26.86 1.29 28.36
C THR A 13 27.66 1.50 27.09
N ARG A 14 27.81 0.51 26.22
CA ARG A 14 28.53 0.68 24.93
C ARG A 14 27.79 1.62 23.98
N VAL A 15 26.47 1.50 23.89
CA VAL A 15 25.62 2.32 23.00
C VAL A 15 25.58 3.76 23.49
N VAL A 16 25.37 3.93 24.80
CA VAL A 16 25.47 5.23 25.48
C VAL A 16 26.87 5.83 25.27
N GLN A 17 27.94 5.04 25.39
CA GLN A 17 29.30 5.51 25.14
C GLN A 17 29.56 5.86 23.66
N ALA A 18 28.94 5.21 22.70
CA ALA A 18 29.14 5.54 21.29
C ALA A 18 28.40 6.84 20.88
N TRP A 19 27.20 7.06 21.43
CA TRP A 19 26.28 8.11 20.96
C TRP A 19 26.31 9.39 21.79
N LEU A 20 26.55 9.25 23.09
CA LEU A 20 26.50 10.39 23.99
C LEU A 20 27.85 11.12 23.99
N PRO A 21 27.83 12.46 23.90
CA PRO A 21 29.02 13.24 24.18
C PRO A 21 29.53 12.87 25.58
N PHE A 22 30.84 12.89 25.76
CA PHE A 22 31.54 12.36 26.94
C PHE A 22 30.88 12.76 28.28
N TRP A 23 30.46 14.02 28.42
CA TRP A 23 29.79 14.55 29.61
C TRP A 23 28.48 13.84 30.02
N ILE A 24 27.66 13.37 29.07
CA ILE A 24 26.40 12.69 29.37
C ILE A 24 26.66 11.24 29.79
N ARG A 25 27.72 10.61 29.27
CA ARG A 25 28.13 9.26 29.73
C ARG A 25 28.44 9.28 31.22
N GLN A 26 29.14 10.33 31.67
CA GLN A 26 29.52 10.50 33.06
C GLN A 26 28.29 10.76 33.95
N HIS A 27 27.35 11.58 33.49
CA HIS A 27 26.09 11.84 34.21
C HIS A 27 25.16 10.61 34.27
N VAL A 28 25.08 9.81 33.21
CA VAL A 28 24.31 8.56 33.20
C VAL A 28 24.95 7.54 34.15
N ALA A 29 26.28 7.38 34.12
CA ALA A 29 26.97 6.47 35.03
C ALA A 29 26.77 6.84 36.50
N LEU A 30 26.76 8.13 36.83
CA LEU A 30 26.49 8.64 38.17
C LEU A 30 25.02 8.51 38.57
N SER A 31 24.07 8.83 37.68
CA SER A 31 22.62 8.75 37.97
C SER A 31 22.11 7.31 38.12
N LEU A 32 22.80 6.33 37.52
CA LEU A 32 22.47 4.91 37.67
C LEU A 32 22.87 4.33 39.05
N ALA A 33 23.52 5.10 39.92
CA ALA A 33 23.97 4.65 41.24
C ALA A 33 22.95 4.89 42.37
N ASP A 34 22.15 5.96 42.29
CA ASP A 34 21.34 6.43 43.43
C ASP A 34 19.84 6.05 43.40
N ASP A 35 19.25 5.72 42.23
CA ASP A 35 17.79 5.57 42.14
C ASP A 35 17.34 4.46 41.15
N ALA A 36 17.16 3.25 41.68
CA ALA A 36 16.86 2.03 40.90
C ALA A 36 15.65 2.16 39.93
N PRO A 37 14.48 2.68 40.31
CA PRO A 37 13.33 2.77 39.38
C PRO A 37 13.57 3.79 38.26
N ARG A 38 14.16 4.95 38.56
CA ARG A 38 14.52 5.95 37.56
C ARG A 38 15.56 5.42 36.57
N SER A 39 16.53 4.67 37.08
CA SER A 39 17.56 4.01 36.29
C SER A 39 16.95 3.03 35.26
N ALA A 40 15.96 2.24 35.68
CA ALA A 40 15.28 1.29 34.79
C ALA A 40 14.48 1.98 33.68
N ALA A 41 13.76 3.05 34.01
CA ALA A 41 12.98 3.81 33.05
C ALA A 41 13.86 4.52 32.00
N LEU A 42 15.02 5.05 32.42
CA LEU A 42 16.01 5.65 31.53
C LEU A 42 16.67 4.61 30.61
N LEU A 43 16.99 3.41 31.13
CA LEU A 43 17.52 2.31 30.32
C LEU A 43 16.51 1.85 29.26
N ALA A 44 15.22 1.78 29.61
CA ALA A 44 14.16 1.45 28.66
C ALA A 44 14.06 2.51 27.55
N LEU A 45 14.08 3.80 27.92
CA LEU A 45 14.09 4.90 26.95
C LEU A 45 15.31 4.81 26.01
N ALA A 46 16.49 4.52 26.55
CA ALA A 46 17.70 4.37 25.76
C ALA A 46 17.62 3.21 24.76
N ALA A 47 17.06 2.06 25.18
CA ALA A 47 16.85 0.92 24.30
C ALA A 47 15.84 1.24 23.17
N GLU A 48 14.77 1.99 23.46
CA GLU A 48 13.82 2.42 22.43
C GLU A 48 14.43 3.42 21.43
N VAL A 49 15.23 4.36 21.92
CA VAL A 49 15.98 5.31 21.07
C VAL A 49 16.95 4.56 20.16
N GLU A 50 17.68 3.59 20.69
CA GLU A 50 18.60 2.76 19.90
C GLU A 50 17.85 1.93 18.85
N ALA A 51 16.73 1.30 19.21
CA ALA A 51 15.93 0.54 18.26
C ALA A 51 15.43 1.42 17.11
N LEU A 52 14.94 2.63 17.41
CA LEU A 52 14.51 3.60 16.39
C LEU A 52 15.71 4.09 15.56
N HIS A 53 16.87 4.29 16.18
CA HIS A 53 18.10 4.65 15.49
C HIS A 53 18.53 3.58 14.48
N CYS A 54 18.54 2.30 14.88
CA CYS A 54 18.87 1.20 13.98
C CYS A 54 17.89 1.11 12.80
N ARG A 55 16.59 1.36 13.03
CA ARG A 55 15.59 1.45 11.95
C ARG A 55 15.87 2.64 11.02
N LEU A 56 16.22 3.79 11.58
CA LEU A 56 16.58 4.99 10.83
C LEU A 56 17.78 4.73 9.92
N LEU A 57 18.84 4.09 10.42
CA LEU A 57 20.04 3.75 9.64
C LEU A 57 19.75 2.83 8.45
N ARG A 58 18.73 1.96 8.57
CA ARG A 58 18.28 1.11 7.45
C ARG A 58 17.50 1.89 6.39
N HIS A 59 16.94 3.06 6.74
CA HIS A 59 16.09 3.87 5.87
C HIS A 59 16.83 5.13 5.36
N SER A 60 16.31 5.75 4.29
CA SER A 60 16.94 6.81 3.48
C SER A 60 17.78 7.89 4.20
N PRO A 61 18.98 8.27 3.70
CA PRO A 61 19.98 9.11 4.38
C PRO A 61 19.65 10.61 4.50
N ARG A 62 18.70 11.14 3.72
CA ARG A 62 18.57 12.61 3.53
C ARG A 62 18.03 13.38 4.75
N ARG A 63 17.28 12.75 5.64
CA ARG A 63 16.70 13.39 6.85
C ARG A 63 17.23 12.82 8.17
N HIS A 64 18.33 12.08 8.12
CA HIS A 64 18.90 11.44 9.29
C HIS A 64 19.32 12.45 10.35
N LEU A 65 19.91 13.58 9.95
CA LEU A 65 20.48 14.53 10.91
C LEU A 65 19.44 15.15 11.84
N GLU A 66 18.25 15.50 11.33
CA GLU A 66 17.17 16.05 12.15
C GLU A 66 16.60 15.01 13.12
N LEU A 67 16.35 13.78 12.66
CA LEU A 67 15.85 12.72 13.52
C LEU A 67 16.89 12.28 14.56
N ILE A 68 18.16 12.24 14.18
CA ILE A 68 19.27 11.96 15.10
C ILE A 68 19.36 13.05 16.17
N SER A 69 19.23 14.33 15.80
CA SER A 69 19.27 15.42 16.80
C SER A 69 18.09 15.34 17.77
N MET A 70 16.89 14.97 17.30
CA MET A 70 15.73 14.72 18.18
C MET A 70 15.92 13.53 19.10
N LEU A 71 16.43 12.41 18.59
CA LEU A 71 16.72 11.22 19.40
C LEU A 71 17.76 11.53 20.48
N ARG A 72 18.77 12.33 20.13
CA ARG A 72 19.76 12.82 21.10
C ARG A 72 19.13 13.75 22.13
N GLY A 73 18.25 14.65 21.69
CA GLY A 73 17.45 15.54 22.54
C GLY A 73 16.58 14.77 23.53
N ALA A 74 15.91 13.71 23.08
CA ALA A 74 15.08 12.85 23.91
C ALA A 74 15.91 12.16 25.01
N LEU A 75 17.11 11.67 24.70
CA LEU A 75 18.02 11.12 25.70
C LEU A 75 18.52 12.20 26.69
N THR A 76 18.89 13.38 26.19
CA THR A 76 19.37 14.48 27.06
C THR A 76 18.28 14.95 28.02
N ALA A 77 17.05 15.10 27.53
CA ALA A 77 15.90 15.46 28.36
C ALA A 77 15.56 14.32 29.33
N GLY A 78 15.62 13.07 28.87
CA GLY A 78 15.36 11.87 29.67
C GLY A 78 16.25 11.72 30.91
N VAL A 79 17.51 12.20 30.84
CA VAL A 79 18.41 12.22 32.00
C VAL A 79 17.85 13.14 33.10
N LEU A 80 17.29 14.30 32.74
CA LEU A 80 16.70 15.25 33.67
C LEU A 80 15.29 14.82 34.11
N ASP A 81 14.44 14.49 33.14
CA ASP A 81 13.06 14.02 33.29
C ASP A 81 12.73 12.96 32.22
N VAL A 82 12.50 11.72 32.67
CA VAL A 82 12.21 10.57 31.80
C VAL A 82 10.89 10.77 31.04
N GLN A 83 9.89 11.45 31.61
CA GLN A 83 8.61 11.66 30.94
C GLN A 83 8.76 12.63 29.77
N GLU A 84 9.52 13.70 29.95
CA GLU A 84 9.84 14.63 28.87
C GLU A 84 10.68 13.95 27.78
N GLY A 85 11.65 13.11 28.16
CA GLY A 85 12.39 12.29 27.21
C GLY A 85 11.49 11.36 26.38
N ARG A 86 10.50 10.71 26.99
CA ARG A 86 9.51 9.88 26.29
C ARG A 86 8.62 10.70 25.35
N ARG A 87 8.19 11.89 25.78
CA ARG A 87 7.40 12.81 24.95
C ARG A 87 8.16 13.21 23.67
N LEU A 88 9.45 13.54 23.81
CA LEU A 88 10.32 13.87 22.68
C LEU A 88 10.59 12.65 21.77
N LEU A 89 10.74 11.46 22.35
CA LEU A 89 10.87 10.22 21.57
C LEU A 89 9.61 9.95 20.75
N GLU A 90 8.41 10.12 21.32
CA GLU A 90 7.16 9.89 20.60
C GLU A 90 6.96 10.91 19.47
N LEU A 91 7.37 12.17 19.69
CA LEU A 91 7.42 13.18 18.65
C LEU A 91 8.37 12.78 17.51
N ALA A 92 9.56 12.28 17.84
CA ALA A 92 10.52 11.79 16.85
C ALA A 92 9.98 10.57 16.08
N ARG A 93 9.30 9.65 16.76
CA ARG A 93 8.64 8.48 16.16
C ARG A 93 7.56 8.89 15.18
N THR A 94 6.70 9.84 15.56
CA THR A 94 5.63 10.38 14.71
C THR A 94 6.21 11.03 13.44
N ARG A 95 7.27 11.84 13.59
CA ARG A 95 7.96 12.46 12.44
C ARG A 95 8.62 11.41 11.54
N PHE A 96 9.27 10.40 12.12
CA PHE A 96 9.87 9.31 11.36
C PHE A 96 8.82 8.56 10.55
N GLN A 97 7.69 8.19 11.17
CA GLN A 97 6.58 7.51 10.49
C GLN A 97 6.00 8.35 9.34
N ALA A 98 5.80 9.65 9.54
CA ALA A 98 5.30 10.53 8.48
C ALA A 98 6.26 10.60 7.26
N VAL A 99 7.57 10.65 7.51
CA VAL A 99 8.59 10.64 6.44
C VAL A 99 8.63 9.31 5.71
N THR A 100 8.64 8.19 6.44
CA THR A 100 8.66 6.84 5.87
C THR A 100 7.38 6.56 5.09
N GLN A 101 6.22 6.96 5.60
CA GLN A 101 4.94 6.83 4.92
C GLN A 101 4.94 7.58 3.58
N THR A 102 5.41 8.83 3.55
CA THR A 102 5.51 9.61 2.31
C THR A 102 6.44 8.93 1.30
N HIS A 103 7.59 8.42 1.75
CA HIS A 103 8.53 7.71 0.88
C HIS A 103 7.93 6.43 0.30
N ASN A 104 7.28 5.63 1.14
CA ASN A 104 6.64 4.39 0.71
C ASN A 104 5.44 4.65 -0.22
N GLN A 105 4.66 5.72 0.02
CA GLN A 105 3.61 6.16 -0.91
C GLN A 105 4.20 6.51 -2.28
N LEU A 106 5.32 7.23 -2.35
CA LEU A 106 5.99 7.54 -3.62
C LEU A 106 6.50 6.28 -4.32
N LEU A 107 7.07 5.32 -3.59
CA LEU A 107 7.52 4.04 -4.15
C LEU A 107 6.36 3.20 -4.69
N TYR A 108 5.25 3.14 -3.95
CA TYR A 108 4.03 2.46 -4.36
C TYR A 108 3.47 3.09 -5.64
N MET A 109 3.39 4.42 -5.67
CA MET A 109 2.94 5.19 -6.83
C MET A 109 3.86 4.96 -8.04
N ALA A 110 5.18 5.00 -7.85
CA ALA A 110 6.14 4.70 -8.90
C ALA A 110 5.92 3.28 -9.44
N GLY A 111 5.78 2.29 -8.56
CA GLY A 111 5.44 0.91 -8.92
C GLY A 111 4.20 0.85 -9.80
N ALA A 112 3.12 1.50 -9.40
CA ALA A 112 1.87 1.56 -10.15
C ALA A 112 2.03 2.18 -11.55
N VAL A 113 2.77 3.29 -11.66
CA VAL A 113 3.06 3.92 -12.96
C VAL A 113 3.87 2.98 -13.85
N PHE A 114 4.91 2.33 -13.33
CA PHE A 114 5.69 1.35 -14.09
C PHE A 114 4.86 0.13 -14.49
N GLY A 115 3.99 -0.36 -13.61
CA GLY A 115 3.06 -1.45 -13.92
C GLY A 115 2.10 -1.08 -15.05
N ALA A 116 1.52 0.12 -15.00
CA ALA A 116 0.64 0.62 -16.05
C ALA A 116 1.38 0.83 -17.37
N LEU A 117 2.59 1.39 -17.35
CA LEU A 117 3.43 1.52 -18.55
C LEU A 117 3.78 0.15 -19.15
N ALA A 118 4.13 -0.83 -18.31
CA ALA A 118 4.37 -2.20 -18.77
C ALA A 118 3.11 -2.82 -19.39
N GLY A 119 1.93 -2.56 -18.81
CA GLY A 119 0.63 -2.94 -19.38
C GLY A 119 0.39 -2.31 -20.76
N VAL A 120 0.61 -0.99 -20.90
CA VAL A 120 0.46 -0.27 -22.18
C VAL A 120 1.44 -0.81 -23.23
N ILE A 121 2.70 -1.07 -22.87
CA ILE A 121 3.69 -1.67 -23.77
C ILE A 121 3.24 -3.07 -24.20
N GLY A 122 2.69 -3.86 -23.27
CA GLY A 122 2.11 -5.18 -23.57
C GLY A 122 0.98 -5.09 -24.60
N VAL A 123 0.03 -4.18 -24.40
CA VAL A 123 -1.07 -3.90 -25.33
C VAL A 123 -0.54 -3.45 -26.69
N TRP A 124 0.42 -2.52 -26.72
CA TRP A 124 1.04 -2.04 -27.95
C TRP A 124 1.71 -3.17 -28.72
N LYS A 125 2.41 -4.09 -28.04
CA LYS A 125 2.99 -5.28 -28.69
C LYS A 125 1.93 -6.19 -29.28
N VAL A 126 0.80 -6.39 -28.58
CA VAL A 126 -0.33 -7.17 -29.08
C VAL A 126 -0.96 -6.54 -30.32
N LEU A 127 -1.08 -5.21 -30.36
CA LEU A 127 -1.60 -4.47 -31.52
C LEU A 127 -0.62 -4.43 -32.71
N SER A 128 0.66 -4.19 -32.44
CA SER A 128 1.67 -3.92 -33.48
C SER A 128 2.25 -5.19 -34.10
N ALA A 129 2.15 -6.31 -33.40
CA ALA A 129 2.53 -7.59 -33.95
C ALA A 129 1.43 -8.11 -34.90
N ALA A 130 1.43 -7.58 -36.12
CA ALA A 130 0.65 -8.05 -37.27
C ALA A 130 0.88 -9.54 -37.64
N GLY A 131 1.66 -10.28 -36.86
CA GLY A 131 1.97 -11.69 -37.07
C GLY A 131 2.15 -12.53 -35.80
N THR A 132 2.10 -11.98 -34.58
CA THR A 132 2.05 -12.87 -33.40
C THR A 132 0.64 -13.37 -33.22
N PRO A 133 0.44 -14.69 -33.04
CA PRO A 133 -0.88 -15.23 -32.77
C PRO A 133 -1.33 -14.72 -31.40
N VAL A 134 -2.08 -13.62 -31.37
CA VAL A 134 -3.09 -13.43 -30.33
C VAL A 134 -3.80 -14.78 -30.26
N PRO A 135 -3.83 -15.43 -29.08
CA PRO A 135 -4.36 -16.77 -28.98
C PRO A 135 -5.74 -16.84 -29.63
N ALA A 136 -6.03 -17.91 -30.38
CA ALA A 136 -7.27 -18.02 -31.14
C ALA A 136 -8.51 -17.73 -30.26
N TRP A 137 -8.49 -18.24 -29.02
CA TRP A 137 -9.52 -18.01 -28.00
C TRP A 137 -9.78 -16.53 -27.68
N ALA A 138 -8.78 -15.66 -27.78
CA ALA A 138 -8.93 -14.23 -27.50
C ALA A 138 -9.49 -13.46 -28.71
N ARG A 139 -9.11 -13.87 -29.93
CA ARG A 139 -9.60 -13.27 -31.18
C ARG A 139 -11.07 -13.59 -31.45
N GLU A 140 -11.53 -14.77 -31.07
CA GLU A 140 -12.95 -15.14 -31.14
C GLU A 140 -13.81 -14.27 -30.23
N GLN A 141 -13.21 -13.78 -29.14
CA GLN A 141 -13.83 -12.81 -28.27
C GLN A 141 -13.70 -11.41 -28.91
N ALA A 142 -12.69 -10.62 -28.61
CA ALA A 142 -12.67 -9.23 -29.04
C ALA A 142 -11.73 -8.99 -30.22
N ASP A 143 -12.07 -8.01 -31.07
CA ASP A 143 -11.11 -7.45 -32.01
C ASP A 143 -9.99 -6.71 -31.25
N ALA A 144 -8.83 -6.60 -31.89
CA ALA A 144 -7.63 -6.07 -31.25
C ALA A 144 -7.81 -4.62 -30.75
N ALA A 145 -8.59 -3.80 -31.47
CA ALA A 145 -8.87 -2.42 -31.07
C ALA A 145 -9.74 -2.36 -29.81
N THR A 146 -10.78 -3.20 -29.72
CA THR A 146 -11.58 -3.33 -28.48
C THR A 146 -10.71 -3.75 -27.30
N ILE A 147 -9.88 -4.79 -27.43
CA ILE A 147 -8.97 -5.24 -26.35
C ILE A 147 -8.07 -4.09 -25.90
N ALA A 148 -7.45 -3.39 -26.85
CA ALA A 148 -6.55 -2.29 -26.53
C ALA A 148 -7.27 -1.13 -25.83
N SER A 149 -8.47 -0.77 -26.27
CA SER A 149 -9.27 0.27 -25.64
C SER A 149 -9.66 -0.13 -24.21
N LEU A 150 -10.11 -1.37 -23.99
CA LEU A 150 -10.42 -1.91 -22.67
C LEU A 150 -9.22 -1.83 -21.73
N CYS A 151 -8.05 -2.26 -22.20
CA CYS A 151 -6.84 -2.19 -21.40
C CYS A 151 -6.45 -0.74 -21.09
N LEU A 152 -6.51 0.16 -22.06
CA LEU A 152 -6.16 1.57 -21.86
C LEU A 152 -7.06 2.23 -20.81
N TYR A 153 -8.38 2.11 -20.96
CA TYR A 153 -9.35 2.67 -20.01
C TYR A 153 -9.24 2.00 -18.63
N GLY A 154 -9.03 0.68 -18.59
CA GLY A 154 -8.79 -0.07 -17.35
C GLY A 154 -7.55 0.39 -16.59
N LEU A 155 -6.42 0.55 -17.29
CA LEU A 155 -5.17 1.04 -16.70
C LEU A 155 -5.31 2.50 -16.22
N ALA A 156 -5.97 3.36 -17.00
CA ALA A 156 -6.24 4.74 -16.61
C ALA A 156 -7.13 4.81 -15.36
N GLY A 157 -8.16 3.97 -15.29
CA GLY A 157 -9.00 3.81 -14.10
C GLY A 157 -8.18 3.39 -12.89
N SER A 158 -7.34 2.36 -13.03
CA SER A 158 -6.47 1.85 -11.95
C SER A 158 -5.53 2.92 -11.40
N LEU A 159 -4.84 3.67 -12.27
CA LEU A 159 -3.98 4.77 -11.86
C LEU A 159 -4.76 5.86 -11.12
N THR A 160 -5.96 6.21 -11.62
CA THR A 160 -6.82 7.20 -10.96
C THR A 160 -7.27 6.72 -9.58
N SER A 161 -7.58 5.43 -9.43
CA SER A 161 -7.87 4.81 -8.12
C SER A 161 -6.71 4.96 -7.15
N ILE A 162 -5.51 4.64 -7.62
CA ILE A 162 -4.29 4.69 -6.81
C ILE A 162 -3.99 6.13 -6.38
N PHE A 163 -4.05 7.09 -7.30
CA PHE A 163 -3.81 8.50 -6.98
C PHE A 163 -4.82 9.07 -5.98
N THR A 164 -6.11 8.74 -6.13
CA THR A 164 -7.15 9.21 -5.20
C THR A 164 -7.05 8.58 -3.81
N ARG A 165 -6.46 7.39 -3.70
CA ARG A 165 -6.30 6.66 -2.44
C ARG A 165 -4.93 6.79 -1.79
N LEU A 166 -3.96 7.39 -2.48
CA LEU A 166 -2.55 7.39 -2.05
C LEU A 166 -2.37 7.93 -0.63
N SER A 167 -3.11 8.99 -0.28
CA SER A 167 -3.09 9.61 1.05
C SER A 167 -3.66 8.74 2.17
N GLN A 168 -4.55 7.79 1.83
CA GLN A 168 -5.21 6.89 2.78
C GLN A 168 -4.40 5.62 3.04
N LEU A 169 -3.41 5.31 2.19
CA LEU A 169 -2.58 4.13 2.36
C LEU A 169 -1.59 4.31 3.53
N GLN A 170 -1.77 3.49 4.56
CA GLN A 170 -0.86 3.37 5.69
C GLN A 170 0.27 2.40 5.32
N LEU A 171 1.27 2.91 4.62
CA LEU A 171 2.46 2.13 4.22
C LEU A 171 3.64 2.32 5.19
N GLY A 172 3.43 2.98 6.33
CA GLY A 172 4.49 3.32 7.28
C GLY A 172 5.12 2.13 7.99
N GLU A 173 4.43 0.99 8.03
CA GLU A 173 4.88 -0.22 8.73
C GLU A 173 5.66 -1.21 7.83
N ILE A 174 5.65 -1.00 6.51
CA ILE A 174 6.32 -1.90 5.58
C ILE A 174 7.79 -1.48 5.46
N ASP A 175 8.68 -2.29 6.04
CA ASP A 175 10.13 -2.06 6.05
C ASP A 175 10.81 -2.34 4.69
N SER A 176 10.14 -3.05 3.78
CA SER A 176 10.73 -3.50 2.50
C SER A 176 10.30 -2.60 1.34
N PRO A 177 11.18 -1.73 0.81
CA PRO A 177 10.84 -0.84 -0.30
C PRO A 177 10.53 -1.61 -1.59
N THR A 178 11.18 -2.76 -1.80
CA THR A 178 10.90 -3.65 -2.93
C THR A 178 9.48 -4.21 -2.85
N THR A 179 9.05 -4.64 -1.66
CA THR A 179 7.68 -5.12 -1.45
C THR A 179 6.65 -4.03 -1.78
N VAL A 180 6.87 -2.81 -1.29
CA VAL A 180 5.99 -1.65 -1.57
C VAL A 180 5.94 -1.32 -3.06
N PHE A 181 7.09 -1.38 -3.75
CA PHE A 181 7.14 -1.15 -5.19
C PHE A 181 6.41 -2.26 -5.96
N THR A 182 6.67 -3.53 -5.63
CA THR A 182 6.06 -4.68 -6.31
C THR A 182 4.55 -4.71 -6.11
N THR A 183 4.04 -4.38 -4.92
CA THR A 183 2.59 -4.30 -4.69
C THR A 183 1.93 -3.23 -5.56
N GLY A 184 2.54 -2.04 -5.67
CA GLY A 184 2.10 -1.01 -6.60
C GLY A 184 2.16 -1.46 -8.06
N PHE A 185 3.24 -2.14 -8.46
CA PHE A 185 3.43 -2.64 -9.82
C PHE A 185 2.38 -3.67 -10.26
N VAL A 186 1.95 -4.54 -9.35
CA VAL A 186 1.00 -5.63 -9.68
C VAL A 186 -0.44 -5.12 -9.82
N GLN A 187 -0.81 -4.04 -9.12
CA GLN A 187 -2.19 -3.51 -9.11
C GLN A 187 -2.82 -3.28 -10.49
N PRO A 188 -2.15 -2.60 -11.45
CA PRO A 188 -2.73 -2.40 -12.77
C PRO A 188 -3.08 -3.71 -13.51
N PHE A 189 -2.36 -4.80 -13.25
CA PHE A 189 -2.65 -6.10 -13.86
C PHE A 189 -3.87 -6.78 -13.23
N ILE A 190 -4.06 -6.62 -11.92
CA ILE A 190 -5.27 -7.08 -11.23
C ILE A 190 -6.50 -6.38 -11.82
N ALA A 191 -6.41 -5.05 -12.00
CA ALA A 191 -7.45 -4.26 -12.66
C ALA A 191 -7.77 -4.76 -14.08
N LEU A 192 -6.76 -5.08 -14.89
CA LEU A 192 -6.96 -5.66 -16.23
C LEU A 192 -7.68 -7.03 -16.18
N GLY A 193 -7.40 -7.85 -15.17
CA GLY A 193 -8.13 -9.11 -14.95
C GLY A 193 -9.63 -8.85 -14.70
N PHE A 194 -9.96 -7.88 -13.85
CA PHE A 194 -11.35 -7.50 -13.59
C PHE A 194 -12.06 -6.92 -14.82
N VAL A 195 -11.37 -6.06 -15.58
CA VAL A 195 -11.90 -5.52 -16.85
C VAL A 195 -12.23 -6.66 -17.80
N SER A 196 -11.40 -7.69 -17.88
CA SER A 196 -11.61 -8.86 -18.74
C SER A 196 -12.87 -9.63 -18.35
N VAL A 197 -13.09 -9.86 -17.06
CA VAL A 197 -14.30 -10.54 -16.55
C VAL A 197 -15.56 -9.72 -16.83
N VAL A 198 -15.53 -8.42 -16.55
CA VAL A 198 -16.70 -7.55 -16.76
C VAL A 198 -17.01 -7.39 -18.24
N TYR A 199 -16.00 -7.35 -19.10
CA TYR A 199 -16.20 -7.34 -20.54
C TYR A 199 -16.99 -8.58 -21.01
N ILE A 200 -16.64 -9.78 -20.53
CA ILE A 200 -17.37 -11.02 -20.87
C ILE A 200 -18.83 -10.92 -20.40
N ILE A 201 -19.07 -10.46 -19.17
CA ILE A 201 -20.42 -10.29 -18.61
C ILE A 201 -21.27 -9.36 -19.49
N LEU A 202 -20.71 -8.24 -19.92
CA LEU A 202 -21.40 -7.27 -20.77
C LEU A 202 -21.61 -7.78 -22.19
N ARG A 203 -20.60 -8.45 -22.77
CA ARG A 203 -20.65 -8.98 -24.15
C ARG A 203 -21.72 -10.05 -24.32
N TYR A 204 -21.88 -10.93 -23.34
CA TYR A 204 -22.88 -12.01 -23.37
C TYR A 204 -24.21 -11.60 -22.74
N GLU A 205 -24.39 -10.31 -22.43
CA GLU A 205 -25.62 -9.76 -21.85
C GLU A 205 -26.11 -10.54 -20.61
N LEU A 206 -25.17 -11.06 -19.81
CA LEU A 206 -25.50 -11.86 -18.61
C LEU A 206 -26.29 -11.03 -17.59
N LEU A 207 -26.11 -9.71 -17.64
CA LEU A 207 -26.90 -8.71 -16.94
C LEU A 207 -27.67 -7.95 -18.02
N GLY A 208 -28.99 -8.07 -18.06
CA GLY A 208 -29.87 -7.40 -19.03
C GLY A 208 -29.89 -5.87 -18.85
N LEU A 209 -28.74 -5.24 -19.01
CA LEU A 209 -28.52 -3.81 -18.87
C LEU A 209 -28.91 -3.13 -20.18
N ALA A 210 -30.12 -2.56 -20.21
CA ALA A 210 -30.57 -1.77 -21.35
C ALA A 210 -29.93 -0.37 -21.30
N PHE A 211 -28.77 -0.21 -21.94
CA PHE A 211 -28.17 1.11 -22.13
C PHE A 211 -28.86 1.83 -23.30
N LYS A 212 -29.40 3.02 -23.07
CA LYS A 212 -29.86 3.91 -24.13
C LYS A 212 -28.63 4.60 -24.75
N VAL A 213 -27.99 3.92 -25.70
CA VAL A 213 -26.79 4.42 -26.39
C VAL A 213 -27.17 4.90 -27.79
N PRO A 214 -26.70 6.09 -28.22
CA PRO A 214 -26.81 6.52 -29.61
C PRO A 214 -26.17 5.49 -30.56
N PRO A 215 -26.65 5.34 -31.81
CA PRO A 215 -26.18 4.31 -32.75
C PRO A 215 -24.66 4.34 -33.02
N ASP A 216 -24.02 5.51 -32.89
CA ASP A 216 -22.57 5.68 -33.08
C ASP A 216 -21.74 5.45 -31.80
N GLY A 217 -22.40 5.32 -30.64
CA GLY A 217 -21.75 5.32 -29.32
C GLY A 217 -21.58 3.94 -28.68
N LYS A 218 -21.82 2.83 -29.40
CA LYS A 218 -21.96 1.48 -28.83
C LYS A 218 -20.81 1.03 -27.91
N MET A 219 -19.60 1.54 -28.11
CA MET A 219 -18.42 1.22 -27.29
C MET A 219 -18.27 2.09 -26.03
N ALA A 220 -18.92 3.25 -25.96
CA ALA A 220 -18.75 4.17 -24.84
C ALA A 220 -19.14 3.55 -23.48
N PRO A 221 -20.26 2.80 -23.33
CA PRO A 221 -20.56 2.12 -22.07
C PRO A 221 -19.51 1.09 -21.67
N ILE A 222 -18.92 0.40 -22.66
CA ILE A 222 -17.88 -0.61 -22.45
C ILE A 222 -16.60 0.06 -21.95
N TRP A 223 -16.20 1.19 -22.52
CA TRP A 223 -15.04 1.96 -22.05
C TRP A 223 -15.25 2.53 -20.65
N VAL A 224 -16.44 3.07 -20.37
CA VAL A 224 -16.80 3.55 -19.02
C VAL A 224 -16.78 2.38 -18.03
N ALA A 225 -17.34 1.23 -18.37
CA ALA A 225 -17.28 0.04 -17.53
C ALA A 225 -15.83 -0.40 -17.28
N ALA A 226 -14.98 -0.45 -18.31
CA ALA A 226 -13.57 -0.78 -18.16
C ALA A 226 -12.84 0.20 -17.24
N PHE A 227 -13.05 1.51 -17.44
CA PHE A 227 -12.50 2.54 -16.56
C PHE A 227 -12.97 2.37 -15.12
N LEU A 228 -14.27 2.14 -14.89
CA LEU A 228 -14.82 1.95 -13.55
C LEU A 228 -14.31 0.67 -12.88
N CYS A 229 -14.10 -0.40 -13.64
CA CYS A 229 -13.49 -1.64 -13.15
C CYS A 229 -12.06 -1.39 -12.69
N GLY A 230 -11.26 -0.69 -13.50
CA GLY A 230 -9.92 -0.29 -13.11
C GLY A 230 -9.92 0.67 -11.92
N PHE A 231 -10.80 1.67 -11.93
CA PHE A 231 -10.97 2.63 -10.84
C PHE A 231 -11.37 1.96 -9.54
N SER A 232 -12.03 0.80 -9.62
CA SER A 232 -12.57 0.19 -8.43
C SER A 232 -12.45 -1.31 -8.39
N GLU A 233 -11.23 -1.74 -8.10
CA GLU A 233 -10.93 -3.02 -7.46
C GLU A 233 -11.85 -3.37 -6.26
N ARG A 234 -12.66 -2.44 -5.72
CA ARG A 234 -13.72 -2.71 -4.74
C ARG A 234 -15.16 -2.65 -5.27
N PHE A 235 -15.43 -1.99 -6.40
CA PHE A 235 -16.76 -1.95 -7.01
C PHE A 235 -17.06 -3.21 -7.81
N ALA A 236 -16.03 -3.89 -8.32
CA ALA A 236 -16.19 -5.18 -8.97
C ALA A 236 -16.86 -6.21 -8.02
N PRO A 237 -16.42 -6.38 -6.76
CA PRO A 237 -17.16 -7.15 -5.76
C PRO A 237 -18.64 -6.71 -5.62
N SER A 238 -18.94 -5.41 -5.51
CA SER A 238 -20.32 -4.96 -5.34
C SER A 238 -21.21 -5.18 -6.58
N ILE A 239 -20.66 -5.09 -7.79
CA ILE A 239 -21.37 -5.43 -9.03
C ILE A 239 -21.59 -6.94 -9.10
N LEU A 240 -20.57 -7.74 -8.77
CA LEU A 240 -20.67 -9.21 -8.72
C LEU A 240 -21.69 -9.66 -7.66
N ASP A 241 -21.70 -9.03 -6.48
CA ASP A 241 -22.68 -9.32 -5.42
C ASP A 241 -24.10 -8.94 -5.84
N SER A 242 -24.27 -7.79 -6.49
CA SER A 242 -25.57 -7.35 -7.01
C SER A 242 -26.06 -8.29 -8.13
N SER A 243 -25.13 -8.74 -8.98
CA SER A 243 -25.39 -9.73 -10.03
C SER A 243 -25.78 -11.09 -9.46
N GLY A 244 -25.04 -11.58 -8.46
CA GLY A 244 -25.33 -12.83 -7.76
C GLY A 244 -26.71 -12.84 -7.12
N LYS A 245 -27.12 -11.73 -6.49
CA LYS A 245 -28.47 -11.56 -5.95
C LYS A 245 -29.57 -11.62 -7.03
N LEU A 246 -29.31 -11.06 -8.22
CA LEU A 246 -30.23 -11.12 -9.34
C LEU A 246 -30.37 -12.55 -9.89
N PHE A 247 -29.29 -13.33 -9.97
CA PHE A 247 -29.34 -14.74 -10.38
C PHE A 247 -30.13 -15.59 -9.39
N VAL A 248 -29.89 -15.44 -8.09
CA VAL A 248 -30.63 -16.17 -7.04
C VAL A 248 -32.14 -15.84 -7.09
N ASN A 249 -32.50 -14.57 -7.27
CA ASN A 249 -33.90 -14.16 -7.35
C ASN A 249 -34.62 -14.68 -8.61
N ARG A 250 -33.92 -14.83 -9.74
CA ARG A 250 -34.50 -15.37 -10.97
C ARG A 250 -34.78 -16.87 -10.88
N SER A 251 -33.95 -17.61 -10.16
CA SER A 251 -34.15 -19.04 -9.88
C SER A 251 -35.24 -19.31 -8.83
N ALA A 252 -35.53 -18.34 -7.96
CA ALA A 252 -36.58 -18.43 -6.95
C ALA A 252 -37.98 -18.02 -7.45
N ALA A 253 -38.09 -17.45 -8.66
CA ALA A 253 -39.38 -17.13 -9.25
C ALA A 253 -40.14 -18.42 -9.58
N LYS A 254 -41.15 -18.74 -8.76
CA LYS A 254 -42.07 -19.87 -8.95
C LYS A 254 -42.61 -19.83 -10.38
N PRO A 255 -42.54 -20.93 -11.16
CA PRO A 255 -43.12 -20.95 -12.50
C PRO A 255 -44.61 -20.60 -12.40
N PRO A 256 -45.15 -19.84 -13.36
CA PRO A 256 -46.56 -19.48 -13.35
C PRO A 256 -47.38 -20.77 -13.29
N GLU A 257 -48.22 -20.89 -12.26
CA GLU A 257 -49.23 -21.94 -12.20
C GLU A 257 -50.06 -21.81 -13.47
N GLY A 258 -49.91 -22.79 -14.36
CA GLY A 258 -50.62 -22.81 -15.63
C GLY A 258 -52.13 -22.73 -15.39
N PRO A 259 -52.89 -22.15 -16.33
CA PRO A 259 -54.33 -22.07 -16.19
C PRO A 259 -54.89 -23.48 -15.99
N GLY A 260 -55.44 -23.73 -14.80
CA GLY A 260 -56.14 -24.96 -14.50
C GLY A 260 -57.32 -25.10 -15.46
N ASN A 261 -57.37 -26.22 -16.17
CA ASN A 261 -58.52 -26.65 -16.97
C ASN A 261 -59.74 -26.88 -16.09
#